data_AF-A0A7D9H381-F1
#
_entry.id   AF-A0A7D9H381-F1
#
_cell.length_a   1.000
_cell.length_b   1.000
_cell.length_c   1.000
_cell.angle_alpha   90.00
_cell.angle_beta   90.00
_cell.angle_gamma   90.00
#
_symmetry.space_group_name_H-M   'P 1'
#
loop_
_entity.id
_entity.type
_entity.pdbx_description
1 polymer ?
#
loop_
_entity_poly.entity_id
_entity_poly.type
_entity_poly.pdbx_seq_one_letter_code
_entity_poly.pdbx_strand_id
1 'polypeptide(L)'
;MLFTSFILLLFLGIASALKGSIDFSKDAVKIVDPARASLLLFDKEDKSWRVFHFRENGDFYLPQLSKGKYELLIQSLDFKLSTGPSYKITVLNSTHYIVEDAQTGKELEDGLEFSADKVVLRNFIDNDSSGSFLNSLPFVPLIRKYPLMGMLLLGCIALMVSPMIISKFDPDFNEKLIQAQQDTKAHQS
;
A
#
# COMPACT_ATOMS: atom_id res chain seq x y z
N MET A 1 -20.30 -56.95 24.01
CA MET A 1 -20.77 -55.56 24.27
C MET A 1 -19.63 -54.54 24.42
N LEU A 2 -18.43 -54.78 23.85
CA LEU A 2 -17.31 -53.81 23.88
C LEU A 2 -17.05 -53.14 22.51
N PHE A 3 -17.53 -53.73 21.42
CA PHE A 3 -17.30 -53.21 20.06
C PHE A 3 -18.18 -52.02 19.70
N THR A 4 -19.38 -51.90 20.28
CA THR A 4 -20.31 -50.79 20.01
C THR A 4 -19.86 -49.48 20.66
N SER A 5 -19.12 -49.53 21.77
CA SER A 5 -18.59 -48.32 22.44
C SER A 5 -17.42 -47.68 21.69
N PHE A 6 -16.65 -48.45 20.92
CA PHE A 6 -15.51 -47.93 20.16
C PHE A 6 -15.95 -47.14 18.92
N ILE A 7 -17.06 -47.53 18.29
CA ILE A 7 -17.64 -46.81 17.14
C ILE A 7 -18.29 -45.50 17.60
N LEU A 8 -18.90 -45.46 18.80
CA LEU A 8 -19.50 -44.23 19.34
C LEU A 8 -18.45 -43.15 19.66
N LEU A 9 -17.23 -43.55 20.06
CA LEU A 9 -16.10 -42.64 20.29
C LEU A 9 -15.53 -42.03 19.01
N LEU A 10 -15.72 -42.69 17.85
CA LEU A 10 -15.27 -42.19 16.56
C LEU A 10 -16.14 -41.04 16.02
N PHE A 11 -17.38 -40.91 16.50
CA PHE A 11 -18.32 -39.85 16.10
C PHE A 11 -18.29 -38.60 17.01
N LEU A 12 -17.59 -38.63 18.14
CA LEU A 12 -17.53 -37.50 19.09
C LEU A 12 -16.42 -36.47 18.79
N GLY A 13 -15.63 -36.67 17.74
CA GLY A 13 -14.42 -35.89 17.45
C GLY A 13 -14.49 -34.95 16.25
N ILE A 14 -15.65 -34.75 15.60
CA ILE A 14 -15.75 -33.79 14.49
C ILE A 14 -15.84 -32.38 15.08
N ALA A 15 -14.71 -31.89 15.57
CA ALA A 15 -14.57 -30.49 15.91
C ALA A 15 -14.65 -29.70 14.60
N SER A 16 -15.73 -28.93 14.42
CA SER A 16 -15.90 -28.12 13.23
C SER A 16 -14.85 -27.01 13.21
N ALA A 17 -14.22 -26.83 12.05
CA ALA A 17 -13.31 -25.75 11.78
C ALA A 17 -14.08 -24.63 11.09
N LEU A 18 -13.85 -23.39 11.51
CA LEU A 18 -14.38 -22.24 10.79
C LEU A 18 -13.58 -22.07 9.49
N LYS A 19 -14.28 -22.08 8.37
CA LYS A 19 -13.70 -21.95 7.03
C LYS A 19 -14.03 -20.57 6.47
N GLY A 20 -13.13 -20.07 5.65
CA GLY A 20 -13.35 -18.89 4.84
C GLY A 20 -12.51 -18.94 3.58
N SER A 21 -12.82 -18.06 2.63
CA SER A 21 -12.13 -17.99 1.35
C SER A 21 -12.09 -16.55 0.87
N ILE A 22 -11.02 -16.21 0.16
CA ILE A 22 -10.88 -14.97 -0.58
C ILE A 22 -10.74 -15.34 -2.05
N ASP A 23 -11.77 -15.01 -2.83
CA ASP A 23 -11.72 -15.17 -4.27
C ASP A 23 -10.93 -14.01 -4.88
N PHE A 24 -9.94 -14.35 -5.69
CA PHE A 24 -9.15 -13.38 -6.44
C PHE A 24 -9.57 -13.46 -7.90
N SER A 25 -9.71 -12.31 -8.56
CA SER A 25 -9.91 -12.31 -10.01
C SER A 25 -8.77 -13.09 -10.69
N LYS A 26 -9.06 -13.77 -11.81
CA LYS A 26 -8.11 -14.67 -12.48
C LYS A 26 -6.74 -14.02 -12.77
N ASP A 27 -6.72 -12.71 -12.96
CA ASP A 27 -5.50 -11.93 -13.20
C ASP A 27 -4.73 -11.60 -11.90
N ALA A 28 -5.43 -11.48 -10.77
CA ALA A 28 -4.87 -11.15 -9.46
C ALA A 28 -4.25 -12.36 -8.73
N VAL A 29 -4.70 -13.59 -9.01
CA VAL A 29 -4.19 -14.83 -8.39
C VAL A 29 -2.67 -14.96 -8.53
N LYS A 30 -2.09 -14.47 -9.64
CA LYS A 30 -0.64 -14.53 -9.87
C LYS A 30 0.16 -13.46 -9.12
N ILE A 31 -0.51 -12.43 -8.62
CA ILE A 31 0.11 -11.24 -8.02
C ILE A 31 0.14 -11.37 -6.50
N VAL A 32 -0.84 -12.06 -5.92
CA VAL A 32 -0.98 -12.19 -4.47
C VAL A 32 -0.17 -13.39 -3.98
N ASP A 33 0.82 -13.12 -3.13
CA ASP A 33 1.59 -14.17 -2.46
C ASP A 33 0.93 -14.50 -1.10
N PRO A 34 0.47 -15.74 -0.86
CA PRO A 34 -0.10 -16.14 0.42
C PRO A 34 0.83 -15.90 1.61
N ALA A 35 2.16 -15.93 1.42
CA ALA A 35 3.13 -15.65 2.49
C ALA A 35 3.11 -14.19 2.96
N ARG A 36 2.57 -13.28 2.13
CA ARG A 36 2.44 -11.85 2.41
C ARG A 36 1.06 -11.47 2.95
N ALA A 37 0.23 -12.48 3.25
CA ALA A 37 -1.06 -12.34 3.89
C ALA A 37 -1.18 -13.26 5.12
N SER A 38 -1.83 -12.78 6.16
CA SER A 38 -2.03 -13.52 7.40
C SER A 38 -3.37 -13.20 8.05
N LEU A 39 -3.81 -14.14 8.87
CA LEU A 39 -5.04 -14.09 9.66
C LEU A 39 -4.64 -14.07 11.13
N LEU A 40 -4.96 -12.97 11.80
CA LEU A 40 -4.69 -12.80 13.23
C LEU A 40 -5.99 -12.98 13.98
N LEU A 41 -6.08 -14.04 14.78
CA LEU A 41 -7.24 -14.34 15.61
C LEU A 41 -6.93 -14.01 17.07
N PHE A 42 -7.65 -13.05 17.63
CA PHE A 42 -7.61 -12.70 19.04
C PHE A 42 -8.72 -13.41 19.81
N ASP A 43 -8.35 -14.15 20.85
CA ASP A 43 -9.30 -14.69 21.83
C ASP A 43 -9.52 -13.66 22.94
N LYS A 44 -10.77 -13.21 23.14
CA LYS A 44 -11.07 -12.21 24.17
C LYS A 44 -11.06 -12.78 25.59
N GLU A 45 -11.27 -14.09 25.75
CA GLU A 45 -11.28 -14.73 27.06
C GLU A 45 -9.86 -15.00 27.55
N ASP A 46 -9.03 -15.63 26.71
CA ASP A 46 -7.63 -15.95 27.01
C ASP A 46 -6.67 -14.77 26.77
N LYS A 47 -7.15 -13.70 26.11
CA LYS A 47 -6.36 -12.52 25.72
C LYS A 47 -5.11 -12.89 24.91
N SER A 48 -5.21 -13.93 24.09
CA SER A 48 -4.11 -14.45 23.30
C SER A 48 -4.33 -14.24 21.80
N TRP A 49 -3.22 -14.10 21.08
CA TRP A 49 -3.21 -14.00 19.62
C TRP A 49 -2.75 -15.30 19.00
N ARG A 50 -3.44 -15.72 17.94
CA ARG A 50 -3.06 -16.86 17.10
C ARG A 50 -2.92 -16.39 15.66
N VAL A 51 -1.89 -16.86 14.98
CA VAL A 51 -1.60 -16.49 13.58
C VAL A 51 -1.91 -17.69 12.69
N PHE A 52 -2.65 -17.43 11.62
CA PHE A 52 -2.96 -18.39 10.57
C PHE A 52 -2.59 -17.82 9.21
N HIS A 53 -2.46 -18.70 8.22
CA HIS A 53 -2.06 -18.35 6.87
C HIS A 53 -3.09 -18.81 5.86
N PHE A 54 -3.15 -18.08 4.74
CA PHE A 54 -3.94 -18.47 3.58
C PHE A 54 -3.26 -19.62 2.85
N ARG A 55 -4.07 -20.45 2.21
CA ARG A 55 -3.60 -21.43 1.22
C ARG A 55 -3.38 -20.74 -0.12
N GLU A 56 -2.69 -21.42 -1.02
CA GLU A 56 -2.42 -20.93 -2.38
C GLU A 56 -3.68 -20.57 -3.17
N ASN A 57 -4.81 -21.21 -2.87
CA ASN A 57 -6.08 -20.95 -3.52
C ASN A 57 -6.92 -19.85 -2.85
N GLY A 58 -6.38 -19.14 -1.85
CA GLY A 58 -7.09 -18.10 -1.10
C GLY A 58 -7.96 -18.62 0.05
N ASP A 59 -8.08 -19.94 0.23
CA ASP A 59 -8.82 -20.52 1.35
C ASP A 59 -8.06 -20.43 2.66
N PHE A 60 -8.79 -20.40 3.77
CA PHE A 60 -8.22 -20.53 5.10
C PHE A 60 -9.13 -21.29 6.06
N TYR A 61 -8.50 -21.83 7.11
CA TYR A 61 -9.14 -22.71 8.07
C TYR A 61 -8.68 -22.33 9.47
N LEU A 62 -9.65 -22.05 10.35
CA LEU A 62 -9.42 -21.79 11.77
C LEU A 62 -9.85 -23.05 12.56
N PRO A 63 -8.90 -23.89 12.99
CA PRO A 63 -9.21 -25.14 13.64
C PRO A 63 -9.74 -24.93 15.05
N GLN A 64 -10.81 -25.67 15.38
CA GLN A 64 -11.29 -25.92 16.75
C GLN A 64 -11.41 -24.65 17.62
N LEU A 65 -12.38 -23.80 17.27
CA LEU A 65 -12.71 -22.64 18.12
C LEU A 65 -13.63 -23.08 19.26
N SER A 66 -13.22 -22.78 20.49
CA SER A 66 -14.07 -22.93 21.66
C SER A 66 -15.25 -21.96 21.60
N LYS A 67 -16.30 -22.25 22.37
CA LYS A 67 -17.39 -21.29 22.57
C LYS A 67 -16.81 -20.00 23.17
N GLY A 68 -17.11 -18.85 22.58
CA GLY A 68 -16.49 -17.59 23.00
C GLY A 68 -16.63 -16.49 21.97
N LYS A 69 -15.95 -15.37 22.22
CA LYS A 69 -15.91 -14.21 21.33
C LYS A 69 -14.48 -13.98 20.85
N TYR A 70 -14.32 -13.95 19.53
CA TYR A 70 -13.05 -13.75 18.87
C TYR A 70 -13.09 -12.49 18.01
N GLU A 71 -11.90 -11.97 17.72
CA GLU A 71 -11.71 -10.94 16.72
C GLU A 71 -10.70 -11.44 15.69
N LEU A 72 -11.14 -11.54 14.43
CA LEU A 72 -10.32 -11.95 13.31
C LEU A 72 -9.89 -10.72 12.54
N LEU A 73 -8.61 -10.61 12.29
CA LEU A 73 -8.02 -9.53 11.54
C LEU A 73 -7.25 -10.09 10.33
N ILE A 74 -7.67 -9.68 9.14
CA ILE A 74 -7.07 -10.06 7.86
C ILE A 74 -6.04 -8.99 7.48
N GLN A 75 -4.77 -9.38 7.45
CA GLN A 75 -3.67 -8.55 7.01
C GLN A 75 -3.11 -9.07 5.70
N SER A 76 -2.85 -8.14 4.78
CA SER A 76 -2.16 -8.43 3.54
C SER A 76 -1.37 -7.22 3.10
N LEU A 77 -0.17 -7.47 2.59
CA LEU A 77 0.60 -6.47 1.89
C LEU A 77 0.07 -6.28 0.46
N ASP A 78 -0.54 -7.27 -0.16
CA ASP A 78 -0.90 -7.21 -1.59
C ASP A 78 -2.32 -6.72 -1.84
N PHE A 79 -3.22 -6.87 -0.86
CA PHE A 79 -4.61 -6.48 -1.01
C PHE A 79 -5.21 -5.91 0.28
N LYS A 80 -6.43 -5.39 0.15
CA LYS A 80 -7.30 -5.01 1.26
C LYS A 80 -8.74 -5.42 0.92
N LEU A 81 -9.55 -5.70 1.94
CA LEU A 81 -10.97 -5.94 1.78
C LEU A 81 -11.75 -4.62 1.83
N SER A 82 -12.81 -4.51 1.03
CA SER A 82 -13.67 -3.32 0.96
C SER A 82 -14.47 -3.09 2.25
N THR A 83 -14.88 -4.18 2.91
CA THR A 83 -15.52 -4.22 4.23
C THR A 83 -14.56 -3.92 5.39
N GLY A 84 -13.27 -3.78 5.09
CA GLY A 84 -12.23 -3.55 6.10
C GLY A 84 -11.60 -4.84 6.62
N PRO A 85 -10.61 -4.73 7.52
CA PRO A 85 -9.75 -5.85 7.87
C PRO A 85 -10.22 -6.65 9.09
N SER A 86 -11.18 -6.16 9.88
CA SER A 86 -11.52 -6.76 11.19
C SER A 86 -12.96 -7.29 11.25
N TYR A 87 -13.11 -8.46 11.85
CA TYR A 87 -14.36 -9.21 11.97
C TYR A 87 -14.52 -9.74 13.39
N LYS A 88 -15.73 -9.65 13.94
CA LYS A 88 -16.07 -10.24 15.23
C LYS A 88 -16.71 -11.60 14.97
N ILE A 89 -16.21 -12.63 15.66
CA ILE A 89 -16.73 -13.98 15.55
C ILE A 89 -17.28 -14.38 16.91
N THR A 90 -18.58 -14.67 16.98
CA THR A 90 -19.21 -15.23 18.17
C THR A 90 -19.48 -16.70 17.93
N VAL A 91 -18.75 -17.57 18.63
CA VAL A 91 -18.92 -19.02 18.54
C VAL A 91 -19.95 -19.43 19.60
N LEU A 92 -21.12 -19.88 19.16
CA LEU A 92 -22.20 -20.29 20.06
C LEU A 92 -22.08 -21.76 20.46
N ASN A 93 -21.69 -22.60 19.49
CA ASN A 93 -21.33 -24.00 19.67
C ASN A 93 -20.33 -24.42 18.57
N SER A 94 -19.88 -25.68 18.60
CA SER A 94 -18.87 -26.17 17.65
C SER A 94 -19.26 -26.03 16.18
N THR A 95 -20.54 -25.94 15.85
CA THR A 95 -21.08 -25.91 14.47
C THR A 95 -21.76 -24.61 14.08
N HIS A 96 -21.95 -23.68 15.02
CA HIS A 96 -22.73 -22.47 14.81
C HIS A 96 -21.96 -21.26 15.32
N TYR A 97 -21.69 -20.35 14.38
CA TYR A 97 -20.94 -19.13 14.56
C TYR A 97 -21.68 -17.98 13.90
N ILE A 98 -21.57 -16.81 14.51
CA ILE A 98 -22.05 -15.53 13.97
C ILE A 98 -20.82 -14.72 13.63
N VAL A 99 -20.75 -14.19 12.41
CA VAL A 99 -19.65 -13.33 11.94
C VAL A 99 -20.21 -11.96 11.67
N GLU A 100 -19.63 -10.95 12.31
CA GLU A 100 -20.00 -9.56 12.13
C GLU A 100 -18.81 -8.76 11.63
N ASP A 101 -19.06 -7.80 10.75
CA ASP A 101 -18.09 -6.78 10.41
C ASP A 101 -17.79 -5.91 11.65
N ALA A 102 -16.52 -5.77 12.04
CA ALA A 102 -16.18 -5.08 13.28
C ALA A 102 -16.46 -3.56 13.23
N GLN A 103 -16.45 -2.96 12.03
CA GLN A 103 -16.68 -1.52 11.82
C GLN A 103 -18.17 -1.19 11.78
N THR A 104 -18.94 -1.96 11.01
CA THR A 104 -20.37 -1.70 10.80
C THR A 104 -21.27 -2.42 11.80
N GLY A 105 -20.78 -3.48 12.44
CA GLY A 105 -21.55 -4.34 13.33
C GLY A 105 -22.63 -5.16 12.61
N LYS A 106 -22.61 -5.20 11.27
CA LYS A 106 -23.55 -6.00 10.48
C LYS A 106 -23.08 -7.44 10.40
N GLU A 107 -24.02 -8.36 10.57
CA GLU A 107 -23.79 -9.79 10.35
C GLU A 107 -23.54 -10.06 8.87
N LEU A 108 -22.58 -10.94 8.59
CA LEU A 108 -22.24 -11.40 7.26
C LEU A 108 -23.01 -12.69 6.95
N GLU A 109 -23.99 -12.61 6.06
CA GLU A 109 -24.83 -13.75 5.65
C GLU A 109 -24.00 -14.91 5.07
N ASP A 110 -22.96 -14.58 4.28
CA ASP A 110 -22.03 -15.54 3.66
C ASP A 110 -20.84 -15.92 4.58
N GLY A 111 -20.84 -15.47 5.84
CA GLY A 111 -19.74 -15.70 6.76
C GLY A 111 -18.42 -15.05 6.32
N LEU A 112 -17.36 -15.86 6.18
CA LEU A 112 -16.00 -15.42 5.83
C LEU A 112 -15.63 -15.75 4.37
N GLU A 113 -16.60 -15.66 3.47
CA GLU A 113 -16.40 -15.81 2.04
C GLU A 113 -16.41 -14.44 1.36
N PHE A 114 -15.25 -14.05 0.82
CA PHE A 114 -15.04 -12.76 0.18
C PHE A 114 -14.90 -12.95 -1.33
N SER A 115 -15.91 -12.51 -2.06
CA SER A 115 -15.89 -12.49 -3.52
C SER A 115 -14.89 -11.46 -4.06
N ALA A 116 -14.43 -11.66 -5.31
CA ALA A 116 -13.38 -10.86 -5.91
C ALA A 116 -13.70 -9.36 -6.00
N ASP A 117 -14.98 -8.97 -6.07
CA ASP A 117 -15.44 -7.57 -6.04
C ASP A 117 -15.18 -6.88 -4.70
N LYS A 118 -15.07 -7.66 -3.61
CA LYS A 118 -14.75 -7.16 -2.27
C LYS A 118 -13.24 -7.06 -2.01
N VAL A 119 -12.39 -7.50 -2.95
CA VAL A 119 -10.93 -7.51 -2.83
C VAL A 119 -10.32 -6.38 -3.67
N VAL A 120 -9.61 -5.48 -3.02
CA VAL A 120 -8.92 -4.35 -3.68
C VAL A 120 -7.42 -4.56 -3.58
N LEU A 121 -6.75 -4.71 -4.72
CA LEU A 121 -5.28 -4.79 -4.78
C LEU A 121 -4.66 -3.47 -4.32
N ARG A 122 -3.59 -3.56 -3.53
CA ARG A 122 -2.83 -2.39 -3.07
C ARG A 122 -1.83 -1.99 -4.15
N ASN A 123 -2.07 -0.86 -4.80
CA ASN A 123 -1.07 -0.22 -5.63
C ASN A 123 -0.16 0.63 -4.73
N PHE A 124 1.07 0.18 -4.48
CA PHE A 124 2.09 0.96 -3.78
C PHE A 124 2.82 1.94 -4.68
N ILE A 125 2.65 1.79 -6.00
CA ILE A 125 3.15 2.74 -6.98
C ILE A 125 2.03 3.74 -7.22
N ASP A 126 2.17 4.93 -6.65
CA ASP A 126 1.42 6.09 -7.12
C ASP A 126 1.85 6.30 -8.57
N ASN A 127 1.02 5.84 -9.50
CA ASN A 127 1.11 6.25 -10.90
C ASN A 127 0.63 7.69 -10.97
N ASP A 128 1.47 8.60 -10.48
CA ASP A 128 1.28 10.03 -10.64
C ASP A 128 1.70 10.39 -12.07
N SER A 129 0.92 9.90 -13.04
CA SER A 129 1.08 10.22 -14.46
C SER A 129 0.77 11.69 -14.77
N SER A 130 0.53 12.50 -13.75
CA SER A 130 0.32 13.95 -13.82
C SER A 130 1.60 14.77 -13.55
N GLY A 131 2.66 14.11 -13.06
CA GLY A 131 3.96 14.73 -12.81
C GLY A 131 4.76 14.92 -14.09
N SER A 132 4.42 15.94 -14.89
CA SER A 132 5.28 16.43 -15.98
C SER A 132 6.73 16.50 -15.48
N PHE A 133 7.71 15.97 -16.24
CA PHE A 133 9.15 15.87 -15.88
C PHE A 133 9.70 17.08 -15.11
N LEU A 134 9.16 18.27 -15.37
CA LEU A 134 9.43 19.51 -14.66
C LEU A 134 9.19 19.43 -13.14
N ASN A 135 8.16 18.74 -12.65
CA ASN A 135 7.89 18.58 -11.22
C ASN A 135 8.89 17.65 -10.51
N SER A 136 9.65 16.84 -11.24
CA SER A 136 10.73 15.99 -10.68
C SER A 136 12.00 16.79 -10.38
N LEU A 137 12.10 18.02 -10.90
CA LEU A 137 13.26 18.88 -10.71
C LEU A 137 13.17 19.57 -9.34
N PRO A 138 14.20 19.44 -8.48
CA PRO A 138 14.16 19.90 -7.08
C PRO A 138 13.98 21.42 -6.92
N PHE A 139 14.21 22.18 -7.99
CA PHE A 139 14.08 23.64 -8.03
C PHE A 139 12.69 24.15 -8.44
N VAL A 140 11.84 23.30 -9.02
CA VAL A 140 10.49 23.71 -9.46
C VAL A 140 9.54 24.04 -8.30
N PRO A 141 9.52 23.30 -7.18
CA PRO A 141 8.78 23.70 -5.99
C PRO A 141 9.29 25.04 -5.42
N LEU A 142 10.60 25.27 -5.49
CA LEU A 142 11.26 26.47 -4.97
C LEU A 142 10.90 27.71 -5.81
N ILE A 143 10.94 27.60 -7.15
CA ILE A 143 10.57 28.69 -8.07
C ILE A 143 9.07 29.02 -7.97
N ARG A 144 8.20 28.02 -7.77
CA ARG A 144 6.77 28.27 -7.52
C ARG A 144 6.53 29.06 -6.23
N LYS A 145 7.30 28.77 -5.17
CA LYS A 145 7.18 29.47 -3.88
C LYS A 145 7.80 30.87 -3.91
N TYR A 146 8.83 31.09 -4.73
CA TYR A 146 9.56 32.34 -4.83
C TYR A 146 9.70 32.79 -6.30
N PRO A 147 8.64 33.34 -6.92
CA PRO A 147 8.64 33.70 -8.34
C PRO A 147 9.68 34.77 -8.70
N LEU A 148 9.95 35.70 -7.77
CA LEU A 148 11.03 36.70 -7.90
C LEU A 148 12.41 36.06 -8.04
N MET A 149 12.67 34.96 -7.31
CA MET A 149 13.93 34.23 -7.38
C MET A 149 14.10 33.55 -8.75
N GLY A 150 13.01 33.03 -9.32
CA GLY A 150 13.00 32.49 -10.68
C GLY A 150 13.33 33.53 -11.75
N MET A 151 12.74 34.74 -11.65
CA MET A 151 13.07 35.85 -12.56
C MET A 151 14.51 36.32 -12.42
N LEU A 152 15.03 36.41 -11.20
CA LEU A 152 16.43 36.76 -10.94
C LEU A 152 17.40 35.74 -11.56
N LEU A 153 17.09 34.45 -11.41
CA LEU A 153 17.92 33.36 -11.94
C LEU A 153 17.93 33.35 -13.47
N LEU A 154 16.77 33.57 -14.10
CA LEU A 154 16.66 33.77 -15.55
C LEU A 154 17.43 35.01 -16.02
N GLY A 155 17.37 36.11 -15.26
CA GLY A 155 18.13 37.33 -15.55
C GLY A 155 19.65 37.10 -15.48
N CYS A 156 20.13 36.38 -14.48
CA CYS A 156 21.55 36.02 -14.35
C CYS A 156 22.02 35.14 -15.52
N ILE A 157 21.21 34.16 -15.94
CA ILE A 157 21.52 33.31 -17.09
C ILE A 157 21.56 34.14 -18.37
N ALA A 158 20.60 35.05 -18.57
CA ALA A 158 20.58 35.94 -19.73
C ALA A 158 21.83 36.83 -19.79
N LEU A 159 22.27 37.38 -18.65
CA LEU A 159 23.48 38.18 -18.57
C LEU A 159 24.75 37.35 -18.85
N MET A 160 24.83 36.11 -18.35
CA MET A 160 25.96 35.21 -18.63
C MET A 160 26.06 34.80 -20.11
N VAL A 161 24.93 34.58 -20.76
CA VAL A 161 24.89 34.12 -22.17
C VAL A 161 24.93 35.30 -23.16
N SER A 162 24.65 36.53 -22.69
CA SER A 162 24.65 37.73 -23.54
C SER A 162 25.96 37.98 -24.29
N PRO A 163 27.18 37.83 -23.72
CA PRO A 163 28.42 38.06 -24.47
C PRO A 163 28.59 37.02 -25.59
N MET A 164 28.16 35.78 -25.35
CA MET A 164 28.22 34.71 -26.35
C MET A 164 27.24 34.97 -27.51
N ILE A 165 26.05 35.49 -27.23
CA ILE A 165 25.09 35.88 -28.26
C ILE A 165 25.60 37.08 -29.06
N ILE A 166 26.11 38.12 -28.38
CA ILE A 166 26.63 39.33 -29.04
C ILE A 166 27.86 38.99 -29.90
N SER A 167 28.72 38.08 -29.45
CA SER A 167 29.88 37.62 -30.23
C SER A 167 29.53 36.90 -31.53
N LYS A 168 28.28 36.42 -31.69
CA LYS A 168 27.81 35.90 -32.98
C LYS A 168 27.48 36.99 -34.00
N PHE A 169 27.25 38.22 -33.54
CA PHE A 169 26.90 39.37 -34.39
C PHE A 169 28.07 40.36 -34.55
N ASP A 170 28.94 40.48 -33.55
CA ASP A 170 30.22 41.20 -33.61
C ASP A 170 31.31 40.29 -33.02
N PRO A 171 32.08 39.55 -33.84
CA PRO A 171 33.07 38.59 -33.36
C PRO A 171 34.21 39.24 -32.57
N ASP A 172 34.49 40.52 -32.81
CA ASP A 172 35.54 41.28 -32.13
C ASP A 172 35.06 41.86 -30.79
N PHE A 173 33.78 41.67 -30.44
CA PHE A 173 33.17 42.21 -29.22
C PHE A 173 33.87 41.73 -27.95
N ASN A 174 34.25 40.45 -27.89
CA ASN A 174 34.92 39.88 -26.72
C ASN A 174 36.33 40.44 -26.54
N GLU A 175 37.06 40.70 -27.63
CA GLU A 175 38.40 41.30 -27.57
C GLU A 175 38.33 42.76 -27.11
N LYS A 176 37.36 43.54 -27.62
CA LYS A 176 37.08 44.90 -27.16
C LYS A 176 36.69 44.95 -25.67
N LEU A 177 35.95 43.95 -25.18
CA LEU A 177 35.57 43.83 -23.77
C LEU A 177 36.78 43.56 -22.87
N ILE A 178 37.68 42.68 -23.30
CA ILE A 178 38.92 42.36 -22.58
C ILE A 178 39.85 43.58 -22.55
N GLN A 179 39.97 44.31 -23.67
CA GLN A 179 40.80 45.51 -23.77
C GLN A 179 40.27 46.64 -22.89
N ALA A 180 38.95 46.89 -22.92
CA ALA A 180 38.31 47.89 -22.04
C ALA A 180 38.48 47.56 -20.55
N GLN A 181 38.46 46.28 -20.17
CA GLN A 181 38.74 45.86 -18.79
C GLN A 181 40.21 46.05 -18.38
N GLN A 182 41.15 45.87 -19.30
CA GLN A 182 42.57 46.13 -19.07
C GLN A 182 42.85 47.63 -18.92
N ASP A 183 42.26 48.48 -19.78
CA ASP A 183 42.38 49.93 -19.72
C ASP A 183 41.76 50.52 -18.44
N THR A 184 40.61 49.97 -18.00
CA THR A 184 39.98 50.37 -16.74
C THR A 184 40.83 50.02 -15.52
N LYS A 185 41.51 48.86 -15.53
CA LYS A 185 42.44 48.47 -14.47
C LYS A 185 43.72 49.31 -14.47
N ALA A 186 44.20 49.72 -15.64
CA ALA A 186 45.36 50.60 -15.77
C ALA A 186 45.11 52.04 -15.31
N HIS A 187 43.86 52.51 -15.35
CA HIS A 187 43.47 53.83 -14.82
C HIS A 187 43.11 53.84 -13.32
N GLN A 188 43.01 52.67 -12.68
CA GLN A 188 42.75 52.55 -11.23
C GLN A 188 44.01 52.27 -10.39
N SER A 189 45.17 52.13 -11.04
CA SER A 189 46.51 52.10 -10.43
C SER A 189 47.19 53.46 -10.50
#